data_AF-A0A2T6GMH7-F1
#
_entry.id   AF-A0A2T6GMH7-F1
#
_cell.length_a   1.000
_cell.length_b   1.000
_cell.length_c   1.000
_cell.angle_alpha   90.00
_cell.angle_beta   90.00
_cell.angle_gamma   90.00
#
_symmetry.space_group_name_H-M   'P 1'
#
loop_
_entity.id
_entity.type
_entity.pdbx_description
1 polymer ?
#
loop_
_entity_poly.entity_id
_entity_poly.type
_entity_poly.pdbx_seq_one_letter_code
_entity_poly.pdbx_strand_id
1 'polypeptide(L)'
;MNVFPHKFKISASSTAKLKYLKSKTGLTPNILSRFAIALALADENGLGNASVSDLDGQEFNAPTLFGEHLDIYEALLRQFTHQNNLEWDPVRHVASLIEVGLHKMGHIRALKDVALLICK
;
A
#
# COMPACT_ATOMS: atom_id res chain seq x y z
N MET A 1 -11.68 -9.94 -19.11
CA MET A 1 -10.60 -9.29 -18.35
C MET A 1 -11.17 -8.91 -16.99
N ASN A 2 -10.56 -9.34 -15.88
CA ASN A 2 -11.07 -9.02 -14.54
C ASN A 2 -10.91 -7.52 -14.29
N VAL A 3 -11.96 -6.88 -13.76
CA VAL A 3 -12.06 -5.43 -13.56
C VAL A 3 -11.25 -4.98 -12.34
N PHE A 4 -10.66 -3.78 -12.41
CA PHE A 4 -10.02 -3.15 -11.26
C PHE A 4 -11.09 -2.47 -10.37
N PRO A 5 -11.13 -2.76 -9.06
CA PRO A 5 -12.18 -2.24 -8.17
C PRO A 5 -12.19 -0.71 -8.07
N HIS A 6 -13.37 -0.15 -7.79
CA HIS A 6 -13.50 1.28 -7.49
C HIS A 6 -13.18 1.62 -6.02
N LYS A 7 -13.08 0.61 -5.15
CA LYS A 7 -12.90 0.76 -3.70
C LYS A 7 -11.90 -0.25 -3.16
N PHE A 8 -11.10 0.20 -2.19
CA PHE A 8 -10.05 -0.58 -1.56
C PHE A 8 -10.13 -0.42 -0.05
N LYS A 9 -10.31 -1.53 0.67
CA LYS A 9 -10.30 -1.56 2.12
C LYS A 9 -8.96 -2.10 2.61
N ILE A 10 -8.47 -1.59 3.73
CA ILE A 10 -7.21 -2.03 4.36
C ILE A 10 -7.48 -2.63 5.74
N SER A 11 -6.46 -3.19 6.37
CA SER A 11 -6.58 -3.70 7.74
C SER A 11 -6.80 -2.59 8.77
N ALA A 12 -7.41 -2.95 9.89
CA ALA A 12 -7.53 -2.07 11.06
C ALA A 12 -6.14 -1.64 11.57
N SER A 13 -5.17 -2.56 11.53
CA SER A 13 -3.78 -2.31 11.94
C SER A 13 -3.10 -1.27 11.04
N SER A 14 -3.24 -1.40 9.71
CA SER A 14 -2.72 -0.45 8.73
C SER A 14 -3.37 0.93 8.91
N THR A 15 -4.68 0.96 9.21
CA THR A 15 -5.40 2.21 9.49
C THR A 15 -4.82 2.94 10.70
N ALA A 16 -4.54 2.23 11.79
CA ALA A 16 -3.93 2.81 12.98
C ALA A 16 -2.51 3.35 12.69
N LYS A 17 -1.69 2.59 11.96
CA LYS A 17 -0.34 3.02 11.54
C LYS A 17 -0.38 4.27 10.66
N LEU A 18 -1.30 4.34 9.70
CA LEU A 18 -1.47 5.52 8.84
C LEU A 18 -1.90 6.75 9.64
N LYS A 19 -2.80 6.61 10.63
CA LYS A 19 -3.18 7.72 11.52
C LYS A 19 -1.97 8.22 12.32
N TYR A 20 -1.17 7.31 12.86
CA TYR A 20 0.08 7.66 13.54
C TYR A 20 1.04 8.41 12.62
N LEU A 21 1.33 7.87 11.44
CA LEU A 21 2.25 8.51 10.47
C LEU A 21 1.74 9.87 10.01
N LYS A 22 0.42 10.04 9.79
CA LYS A 22 -0.19 11.34 9.52
C LYS A 22 0.11 12.35 10.63
N SER A 23 -0.03 11.95 11.91
CA SER A 23 0.28 12.83 13.04
C SER A 23 1.75 13.25 13.12
N LYS A 24 2.65 12.44 12.57
CA LYS A 24 4.11 12.68 12.61
C LYS A 24 4.63 13.44 11.40
N THR A 25 4.01 13.24 10.24
CA THR A 25 4.51 13.72 8.94
C THR A 25 3.64 14.79 8.33
N GLY A 26 2.38 14.92 8.75
CA GLY A 26 1.36 15.75 8.11
C GLY A 26 0.79 15.17 6.81
N LEU A 27 1.35 14.06 6.29
CA LEU A 27 0.90 13.45 5.04
C LEU A 27 -0.41 12.69 5.23
N THR A 28 -1.30 12.78 4.25
CA THR A 28 -2.58 12.07 4.28
C THR A 28 -2.40 10.57 4.10
N PRO A 29 -3.34 9.74 4.61
CA PRO A 29 -3.23 8.28 4.54
C PRO A 29 -3.05 7.74 3.12
N ASN A 30 -3.74 8.29 2.12
CA ASN A 30 -3.59 7.86 0.73
C ASN A 30 -2.17 8.09 0.18
N ILE A 31 -1.53 9.21 0.49
CA ILE A 31 -0.15 9.49 0.09
C ILE A 31 0.82 8.53 0.77
N LEU A 32 0.66 8.31 2.08
CA LEU A 32 1.47 7.35 2.82
C LEU A 32 1.30 5.91 2.29
N SER A 33 0.09 5.52 1.90
CA SER A 33 -0.18 4.22 1.27
C SER A 33 0.55 4.06 -0.07
N ARG A 34 0.69 5.13 -0.88
CA ARG A 34 1.47 5.08 -2.13
C ARG A 34 2.94 4.78 -1.87
N PHE A 35 3.55 5.43 -0.88
CA PHE A 35 4.91 5.10 -0.44
C PHE A 35 5.02 3.66 0.05
N ALA A 36 4.05 3.20 0.85
CA ALA A 36 4.03 1.83 1.35
C ALA A 36 3.99 0.80 0.19
N ILE A 37 3.09 1.00 -0.78
CA ILE A 37 2.99 0.13 -1.97
C ILE A 37 4.29 0.14 -2.76
N ALA A 38 4.87 1.31 -3.03
CA ALA A 38 6.13 1.42 -3.77
C ALA A 38 7.28 0.70 -3.05
N LEU A 39 7.41 0.87 -1.73
CA LEU A 39 8.41 0.19 -0.91
C LEU A 39 8.23 -1.33 -0.87
N ALA A 40 6.97 -1.81 -0.89
CA ALA A 40 6.68 -3.23 -0.92
C ALA A 40 7.00 -3.85 -2.29
N LEU A 41 6.65 -3.17 -3.38
CA LEU A 41 6.92 -3.63 -4.75
C LEU A 41 8.40 -3.55 -5.13
N ALA A 42 9.15 -2.60 -4.56
CA ALA A 42 10.60 -2.48 -4.77
C ALA A 42 11.43 -3.52 -4.00
N ASP A 43 10.81 -4.27 -3.08
CA ASP A 43 11.49 -5.34 -2.35
C ASP A 43 11.42 -6.65 -3.15
N GLU A 44 12.60 -7.20 -3.48
CA GLU A 44 12.73 -8.47 -4.20
C GLU A 44 12.13 -9.67 -3.47
N ASN A 45 11.90 -9.55 -2.15
CA ASN A 45 11.25 -10.59 -1.35
C ASN A 45 9.72 -10.69 -1.56
N GLY A 46 9.12 -9.76 -2.32
CA GLY A 46 7.68 -9.74 -2.60
C GLY A 46 6.81 -9.62 -1.34
N LEU A 47 5.61 -10.21 -1.36
CA LEU A 47 4.75 -10.31 -0.17
C LEU A 47 5.20 -11.43 0.80
N GLY A 48 6.05 -12.37 0.39
CA GLY A 48 6.30 -13.60 1.17
C GLY A 48 4.99 -14.32 1.55
N ASN A 49 4.87 -14.76 2.81
CA ASN A 49 3.62 -15.29 3.38
C ASN A 49 2.69 -14.19 3.95
N ALA A 50 2.99 -12.90 3.72
CA ALA A 50 2.24 -11.79 4.29
C ALA A 50 0.92 -11.58 3.53
N SER A 51 -0.09 -12.36 3.88
CA SER A 51 -1.47 -11.98 3.60
C SER A 51 -1.95 -11.04 4.70
N VAL A 52 -2.73 -10.03 4.32
CA VAL A 52 -3.40 -9.17 5.28
C VAL A 52 -4.35 -10.00 6.15
N SER A 53 -4.29 -9.82 7.47
CA SER A 53 -5.11 -10.58 8.43
C SER A 53 -6.60 -10.26 8.34
N ASP A 54 -6.93 -9.02 7.96
CA ASP A 54 -8.29 -8.50 7.92
C ASP A 54 -8.44 -7.38 6.88
N LEU A 55 -9.68 -7.04 6.58
CA LEU A 55 -10.05 -5.86 5.80
C LEU A 55 -11.05 -5.03 6.60
N ASP A 56 -10.79 -4.77 7.88
CA ASP A 56 -11.74 -4.08 8.78
C ASP A 56 -11.42 -2.61 9.03
N GLY A 57 -10.40 -2.11 8.35
CA GLY A 57 -9.95 -0.73 8.44
C GLY A 57 -10.66 0.23 7.48
N GLN A 58 -9.94 1.32 7.21
CA GLN A 58 -10.38 2.39 6.33
C GLN A 58 -10.63 1.89 4.89
N GLU A 59 -11.68 2.41 4.26
CA GLU A 59 -11.94 2.26 2.83
C GLU A 59 -11.50 3.52 2.08
N PHE A 60 -10.89 3.33 0.91
CA PHE A 60 -10.54 4.38 -0.04
C PHE A 60 -11.27 4.14 -1.36
N ASN A 61 -11.72 5.22 -2.01
CA ASN A 61 -12.03 5.16 -3.43
C ASN A 61 -10.73 5.08 -4.23
N ALA A 62 -10.72 4.33 -5.34
CA ALA A 62 -9.53 4.15 -6.18
C ALA A 62 -8.92 5.48 -6.66
N PRO A 63 -9.69 6.49 -7.12
CA PRO A 63 -9.12 7.78 -7.50
C PRO A 63 -8.47 8.52 -6.31
N THR A 64 -8.97 8.33 -5.09
CA THR A 64 -8.36 8.91 -3.89
C THR A 64 -7.06 8.19 -3.53
N LEU A 65 -7.04 6.86 -3.57
CA LEU A 65 -5.89 6.05 -3.20
C LEU A 65 -4.75 6.24 -4.19
N PHE A 66 -5.02 6.11 -5.49
CA PHE A 66 -3.99 6.10 -6.53
C PHE A 66 -3.77 7.44 -7.22
N GLY A 67 -4.74 8.35 -7.16
CA GLY A 67 -4.66 9.65 -7.84
C GLY A 67 -4.71 9.49 -9.36
N GLU A 68 -3.91 10.30 -10.06
CA GLU A 68 -3.80 10.30 -11.52
C GLU A 68 -3.03 9.08 -12.08
N HIS A 69 -2.34 8.31 -11.24
CA HIS A 69 -1.51 7.17 -11.64
C HIS A 69 -2.23 5.81 -11.49
N LEU A 70 -3.56 5.80 -11.45
CA LEU A 70 -4.36 4.59 -11.19
C LEU A 70 -4.01 3.45 -12.16
N ASP A 71 -3.88 3.77 -13.43
CA ASP A 71 -3.47 2.86 -14.50
C ASP A 71 -2.09 2.22 -14.25
N ILE A 72 -1.13 3.02 -13.77
CA ILE A 72 0.21 2.53 -13.41
C ILE A 72 0.12 1.56 -12.23
N TYR A 73 -0.62 1.89 -11.17
CA TYR A 73 -0.79 1.00 -10.03
C TYR A 73 -1.52 -0.31 -10.41
N GLU A 74 -2.53 -0.23 -11.28
CA GLU A 74 -3.19 -1.43 -11.80
C GLU A 74 -2.22 -2.31 -12.59
N ALA A 75 -1.43 -1.73 -13.49
CA ALA A 75 -0.44 -2.47 -14.28
C ALA A 75 0.61 -3.15 -13.38
N LEU A 76 1.14 -2.43 -12.39
CA LEU A 76 2.08 -2.96 -11.40
C LEU A 76 1.47 -4.11 -10.59
N LEU A 77 0.21 -3.97 -10.17
CA LEU A 77 -0.48 -5.01 -9.41
C LEU A 77 -0.71 -6.26 -10.25
N ARG A 78 -1.09 -6.11 -11.52
CA ARG A 78 -1.25 -7.23 -12.47
C ARG A 78 0.06 -7.97 -12.68
N GLN A 79 1.15 -7.23 -12.90
CA GLN A 79 2.49 -7.79 -13.04
C GLN A 79 2.88 -8.54 -11.75
N PHE A 80 2.71 -7.92 -10.59
CA PHE A 80 3.00 -8.52 -9.30
C PHE A 80 2.21 -9.83 -9.07
N THR A 81 0.89 -9.81 -9.31
CA THR A 81 0.03 -11.00 -9.21
C THR A 81 0.50 -12.11 -10.13
N HIS A 82 0.83 -11.79 -11.38
CA HIS A 82 1.31 -12.76 -12.36
C HIS A 82 2.66 -13.37 -11.97
N GLN A 83 3.65 -12.55 -11.61
CA GLN A 83 4.98 -13.01 -11.23
C GLN A 83 4.98 -13.89 -9.97
N ASN A 84 4.02 -13.68 -9.07
CA ASN A 84 3.88 -14.46 -7.84
C ASN A 84 2.88 -15.62 -7.94
N ASN A 85 2.33 -15.90 -9.14
CA ASN A 85 1.31 -16.93 -9.36
C ASN A 85 0.10 -16.83 -8.40
N LEU A 86 -0.35 -15.61 -8.12
CA LEU A 86 -1.48 -15.35 -7.23
C LEU A 86 -2.79 -15.27 -8.01
N GLU A 87 -3.91 -15.62 -7.37
CA GLU A 87 -5.24 -15.32 -7.91
C GLU A 87 -5.49 -13.81 -7.90
N TRP A 88 -6.27 -13.29 -8.85
CA TRP A 88 -6.55 -11.86 -8.93
C TRP A 88 -7.53 -11.41 -7.83
N ASP A 89 -6.97 -11.04 -6.67
CA ASP A 89 -7.67 -10.32 -5.59
C ASP A 89 -7.00 -8.95 -5.35
N PRO A 90 -7.34 -7.94 -6.17
CA PRO A 90 -6.68 -6.64 -6.10
C PRO A 90 -6.89 -5.92 -4.76
N VAL A 91 -8.03 -6.14 -4.10
CA VAL A 91 -8.30 -5.49 -2.80
C VAL A 91 -7.37 -6.06 -1.73
N ARG A 92 -7.29 -7.39 -1.61
CA ARG A 92 -6.38 -8.02 -0.65
C ARG A 92 -4.92 -7.77 -0.98
N HIS A 93 -4.53 -7.80 -2.25
CA HIS A 93 -3.15 -7.54 -2.65
C HIS A 93 -2.72 -6.12 -2.29
N VAL A 94 -3.54 -5.11 -2.60
CA VAL A 94 -3.25 -3.72 -2.22
C VAL A 94 -3.18 -3.57 -0.70
N ALA A 95 -4.11 -4.17 0.05
CA ALA A 95 -4.07 -4.14 1.52
C ALA A 95 -2.80 -4.78 2.08
N SER A 96 -2.37 -5.91 1.53
CA SER A 96 -1.16 -6.63 1.94
C SER A 96 0.11 -5.83 1.61
N LEU A 97 0.18 -5.23 0.40
CA LEU A 97 1.30 -4.37 0.00
C LEU A 97 1.40 -3.13 0.89
N ILE A 98 0.27 -2.50 1.23
CA ILE A 98 0.24 -1.39 2.19
C ILE A 98 0.76 -1.85 3.55
N GLU A 99 0.32 -2.99 4.06
CA GLU A 99 0.74 -3.48 5.38
C GLU A 99 2.25 -3.76 5.45
N VAL A 100 2.79 -4.46 4.45
CA VAL A 100 4.22 -4.74 4.31
C VAL A 100 5.03 -3.45 4.20
N GLY A 101 4.59 -2.51 3.36
CA GLY A 101 5.23 -1.21 3.22
C GLY A 101 5.21 -0.41 4.52
N LEU A 102 4.08 -0.39 5.23
CA LEU A 102 3.96 0.29 6.53
C LEU A 102 4.86 -0.33 7.60
N HIS A 103 5.11 -1.65 7.54
CA HIS A 103 6.09 -2.29 8.41
C HIS A 103 7.50 -1.74 8.16
N LYS A 104 7.89 -1.56 6.89
CA LYS A 104 9.17 -0.94 6.50
C LYS A 104 9.27 0.53 6.94
N MET A 105 8.14 1.22 7.02
CA MET A 105 8.03 2.61 7.47
C MET A 105 8.02 2.78 9.01
N GLY A 106 8.21 1.70 9.79
CA GLY A 106 8.10 1.73 11.26
C GLY A 106 9.08 2.66 11.99
N HIS A 107 10.13 3.13 11.33
CA HIS A 107 11.13 4.05 11.86
C HIS A 107 10.80 5.53 11.62
N ILE A 108 9.77 5.85 10.83
CA ILE A 108 9.42 7.24 10.48
C ILE A 108 8.84 7.98 11.69
N ARG A 109 9.40 9.15 12.00
CA ARG A 109 9.00 10.01 13.12
C ARG A 109 8.74 11.46 12.71
N ALA A 110 9.17 11.87 11.51
CA ALA A 110 8.96 13.19 10.95
C ALA A 110 8.90 13.15 9.40
N LEU A 111 8.45 14.25 8.78
CA LEU A 111 8.35 14.35 7.31
C LEU A 111 9.70 14.10 6.60
N LYS A 112 10.81 14.57 7.17
CA LYS A 112 12.15 14.34 6.61
C LYS A 112 12.51 12.86 6.48
N ASP A 113 12.01 11.99 7.36
CA ASP A 113 12.30 10.56 7.32
C ASP A 113 11.59 9.89 6.13
N VAL A 114 10.44 10.42 5.71
CA VAL A 114 9.74 9.98 4.50
C VAL A 114 10.58 10.29 3.27
N ALA A 115 11.19 11.46 3.20
CA ALA A 115 12.05 11.86 2.09
C ALA A 115 13.31 10.99 1.98
N LEU A 116 13.78 10.38 3.08
CA LEU A 116 14.92 9.46 3.04
C LEU A 116 14.57 8.08 2.47
N LEU A 117 13.29 7.74 2.33
CA LEU A 117 12.88 6.46 1.74
C LEU A 117 13.25 6.34 0.25
N ILE A 118 13.41 7.47 -0.44
CA ILE A 118 13.71 7.54 -1.89
C ILE A 118 15.21 7.74 -2.18
N CYS A 119 16.04 7.93 -1.15
CA CYS A 119 17.46 8.28 -1.29
C CYS A 119 18.41 7.06 -1.26
N LYS A 120 17.98 5.91 -1.78
CA LYS A 120 18.83 4.71 -1.86
C LYS A 120 19.62 4.66 -3.15
#